data_AF-A0AAW8CJ78-F1
#
_entry.id   AF-A0AAW8CJ78-F1
#
_cell.length_a   1.000
_cell.length_b   1.000
_cell.length_c   1.000
_cell.angle_alpha   90.00
_cell.angle_beta   90.00
_cell.angle_gamma   90.00
#
_symmetry.space_group_name_H-M   'P 1'
#
loop_
_entity.id
_entity.type
_entity.pdbx_description
1 polymer ?
#
loop_
_entity_poly.entity_id
_entity_poly.type
_entity_poly.pdbx_seq_one_letter_code
_entity_poly.pdbx_strand_id
1 'polypeptide(L)'
;HRIREDNGKKSEEKVFYISSLDVPCEDFAKYIRGHWEVENKAYWVLDVVFKEDDSTIYLGDGVENMAIIRRLGLNLARLIV
;
A
#
# COMPACT_ATOMS: atom_id res chain seq x y z
N HIS A 1 16.61 0.29 6.52
CA HIS A 1 16.72 1.59 7.22
C HIS A 1 15.81 2.57 6.51
N ARG A 2 14.89 3.23 7.24
CA ARG A 2 13.98 4.23 6.68
C ARG A 2 14.22 5.56 7.38
N ILE A 3 14.19 6.63 6.62
CA ILE A 3 14.28 7.99 7.13
C ILE A 3 13.06 8.72 6.60
N ARG A 4 12.30 9.34 7.49
CA ARG A 4 11.18 10.21 7.13
C ARG A 4 11.43 11.58 7.73
N GLU A 5 11.09 12.62 6.97
CA GLU A 5 11.09 14.00 7.43
C GLU A 5 9.66 14.54 7.31
N ASP A 6 9.13 15.03 8.42
CA ASP A 6 7.77 15.58 8.49
C ASP A 6 7.79 16.82 9.38
N ASN A 7 7.37 17.97 8.84
CA ASN A 7 7.38 19.27 9.54
C ASN A 7 8.71 19.58 10.27
N GLY A 8 9.85 19.29 9.63
CA GLY A 8 11.19 19.53 10.18
C GLY A 8 11.62 18.55 11.29
N LYS A 9 10.81 17.52 11.58
CA LYS A 9 11.19 16.41 12.45
C LYS A 9 11.66 15.24 11.60
N LYS A 10 12.90 14.82 11.85
CA LYS A 10 13.48 13.62 11.24
C LYS A 10 13.22 12.41 12.14
N SER A 11 12.63 11.36 11.59
CA SER A 11 12.52 10.06 12.23
C SER A 11 13.33 9.01 11.48
N GLU A 12 14.00 8.14 12.23
CA GLU A 12 14.81 7.05 11.70
C GLU A 12 14.29 5.71 12.23
N GLU A 13 14.10 4.75 11.33
CA GLU A 13 13.59 3.42 11.66
C GLU A 13 14.52 2.34 11.12
N LYS A 14 14.85 1.38 11.99
CA LYS A 14 15.52 0.13 11.60
C LYS A 14 14.47 -0.93 11.38
N VAL A 15 14.40 -1.43 10.15
CA VAL A 15 13.47 -2.47 9.72
C VAL A 15 14.28 -3.71 9.34
N PHE A 16 13.85 -4.86 9.85
CA PHE A 16 14.45 -6.17 9.55
C PHE A 16 13.53 -6.95 8.62
N TYR A 17 14.12 -7.71 7.70
CA TYR A 17 13.41 -8.51 6.72
C TYR A 17 13.93 -9.95 6.76
N ILE A 18 13.03 -10.91 6.59
CA ILE A 18 13.34 -12.33 6.52
C ILE A 18 12.74 -12.86 5.23
N SER A 19 13.50 -13.65 4.48
CA SER A 19 13.04 -14.27 3.24
C SER A 19 13.70 -15.63 3.07
N SER A 20 12.97 -16.55 2.43
CA SER A 20 13.49 -17.83 1.93
C SER A 20 14.02 -17.74 0.50
N LEU A 21 13.97 -16.55 -0.13
CA LEU A 21 14.46 -16.35 -1.48
C LEU A 21 15.99 -16.44 -1.52
N ASP A 22 16.51 -17.26 -2.41
CA ASP A 22 17.94 -17.34 -2.71
C ASP A 22 18.32 -16.33 -3.79
N VAL A 23 18.39 -15.05 -3.40
CA VAL A 23 18.73 -13.93 -4.28
C VAL A 23 19.74 -13.00 -3.61
N PRO A 24 20.55 -12.26 -4.39
CA PRO A 24 21.43 -11.25 -3.84
C PRO A 24 20.68 -10.20 -3.01
N CYS A 25 21.35 -9.67 -1.98
CA CYS A 25 20.77 -8.69 -1.06
C CYS A 25 20.28 -7.43 -1.78
N GLU A 26 21.00 -6.99 -2.82
CA GLU A 26 20.66 -5.82 -3.63
C GLU A 26 19.34 -6.01 -4.38
N ASP A 27 19.10 -7.20 -4.91
CA ASP A 27 17.87 -7.52 -5.62
C ASP A 27 16.70 -7.71 -4.64
N PHE A 28 16.94 -8.33 -3.50
CA PHE A 28 15.95 -8.40 -2.43
C PHE A 28 15.54 -7.00 -1.94
N ALA A 29 16.48 -6.07 -1.78
CA ALA A 29 16.20 -4.69 -1.43
C ALA A 29 15.37 -3.96 -2.50
N LYS A 30 15.59 -4.24 -3.79
CA LYS A 30 14.73 -3.72 -4.88
C LYS A 30 13.31 -4.27 -4.77
N TYR A 31 13.15 -5.57 -4.51
CA TYR A 31 11.82 -6.17 -4.34
C TYR A 31 11.07 -5.58 -3.16
N ILE A 32 11.75 -5.39 -2.01
CA ILE A 32 11.17 -4.71 -0.85
C ILE A 32 10.70 -3.31 -1.25
N ARG A 33 11.55 -2.51 -1.92
CA ARG A 33 11.16 -1.16 -2.34
C ARG A 33 10.00 -1.16 -3.35
N GLY A 34 10.00 -2.09 -4.30
CA GLY A 34 8.90 -2.27 -5.25
C GLY A 34 7.59 -2.66 -4.57
N HIS A 35 7.64 -3.48 -3.52
CA HIS A 35 6.45 -3.82 -2.73
C HIS A 35 5.83 -2.58 -2.06
N TRP A 36 6.65 -1.68 -1.52
CA TRP A 36 6.18 -0.41 -0.96
C TRP A 36 5.49 0.48 -1.99
N GLU A 37 5.84 0.39 -3.28
CA GLU A 37 5.10 1.10 -4.31
C GLU A 37 3.68 0.59 -4.48
N VAL A 38 3.43 -0.70 -4.27
CA VAL A 38 2.07 -1.27 -4.33
C VAL A 38 1.23 -0.74 -3.18
N GLU A 39 1.77 -0.74 -1.96
CA GLU A 39 1.11 -0.16 -0.77
C GLU A 39 0.82 1.34 -0.96
N ASN A 40 1.81 2.11 -1.41
CA ASN A 40 1.64 3.55 -1.59
C ASN A 40 0.69 3.92 -2.75
N LYS A 41 0.75 3.21 -3.88
CA LYS A 41 -0.04 3.59 -5.06
C LYS A 41 -1.46 3.03 -5.01
N ALA A 42 -1.66 1.86 -4.42
CA ALA A 42 -2.97 1.21 -4.37
C ALA A 42 -3.63 1.38 -3.01
N TYR A 43 -3.03 0.84 -1.95
CA TYR A 43 -3.67 0.78 -0.64
C TYR A 43 -3.92 2.18 -0.07
N TRP A 44 -2.92 3.05 -0.04
CA TRP A 44 -3.13 4.42 0.46
C TRP A 44 -4.28 5.17 -0.25
N VAL A 45 -4.42 4.98 -1.57
CA VAL A 45 -5.50 5.60 -2.34
C VAL A 45 -6.85 4.98 -1.98
N LEU A 46 -6.92 3.66 -1.80
CA LEU A 46 -8.14 2.98 -1.36
C LEU A 46 -8.54 3.42 0.06
N ASP A 47 -7.58 3.42 0.98
CA ASP A 47 -7.76 3.71 2.39
C ASP A 47 -8.19 5.17 2.61
N VAL A 48 -7.49 6.13 1.99
CA VAL A 48 -7.71 7.56 2.22
C VAL A 48 -8.68 8.20 1.23
N VAL A 49 -8.50 7.97 -0.08
CA VAL A 49 -9.30 8.64 -1.12
C VAL A 49 -10.66 7.97 -1.27
N PHE A 50 -10.69 6.64 -1.31
CA PHE A 50 -11.94 5.86 -1.35
C PHE A 50 -12.52 5.59 0.04
N LYS A 51 -11.87 6.09 1.11
CA LYS A 51 -12.33 6.01 2.50
C LYS A 51 -12.66 4.58 2.93
N GLU A 52 -11.81 3.64 2.52
CA GLU A 52 -11.98 2.24 2.89
C GLU A 52 -11.86 2.05 4.41
N ASP A 53 -10.92 2.74 5.06
CA ASP A 53 -10.73 2.69 6.52
C ASP A 53 -11.93 3.26 7.30
N ASP A 54 -12.59 4.30 6.77
CA ASP A 54 -13.76 4.92 7.40
C ASP A 54 -15.07 4.16 7.09
N SER A 55 -15.02 3.07 6.32
CA SER A 55 -16.20 2.37 5.83
C SER A 55 -16.92 1.62 6.95
N THR A 56 -18.18 1.98 7.21
CA THR A 56 -19.03 1.33 8.22
C THR A 56 -19.89 0.21 7.66
N ILE A 57 -19.55 -0.31 6.48
CA ILE A 57 -20.27 -1.41 5.83
C ILE A 57 -19.73 -2.72 6.43
N TYR A 58 -20.59 -3.48 7.10
CA TYR A 58 -20.23 -4.76 7.73
C TYR A 58 -21.29 -5.85 7.56
N LEU A 59 -22.39 -5.57 6.85
CA LEU A 59 -23.52 -6.50 6.71
C LEU A 59 -23.39 -7.36 5.44
N GLY A 60 -23.48 -8.68 5.62
CA GLY A 60 -23.46 -9.66 4.52
C GLY A 60 -22.26 -9.48 3.61
N ASP A 61 -22.48 -9.61 2.31
CA ASP A 61 -21.42 -9.50 1.29
C ASP A 61 -21.06 -8.03 0.97
N GLY A 62 -21.57 -7.06 1.73
CA GLY A 62 -21.36 -5.63 1.48
C GLY A 62 -19.88 -5.22 1.54
N VAL A 63 -19.11 -5.84 2.44
CA VAL A 63 -17.65 -5.58 2.57
C VAL A 63 -16.92 -5.98 1.30
N GLU A 64 -17.13 -7.21 0.83
CA GLU A 64 -16.46 -7.76 -0.34
C GLU A 64 -16.88 -7.04 -1.63
N ASN A 65 -18.19 -6.81 -1.80
CA ASN A 65 -18.72 -6.08 -2.94
C ASN A 65 -18.13 -4.67 -3.04
N MET A 66 -18.03 -3.95 -1.93
CA MET A 66 -17.44 -2.61 -1.93
C MET A 66 -15.94 -2.62 -2.17
N ALA A 67 -15.21 -3.61 -1.64
CA ALA A 67 -13.78 -3.76 -1.94
C ALA A 67 -13.52 -3.97 -3.44
N ILE A 68 -14.35 -4.79 -4.11
CA ILE A 68 -14.27 -5.01 -5.57
C ILE A 68 -14.58 -3.71 -6.33
N ILE A 69 -15.67 -3.01 -5.96
CA ILE A 69 -16.07 -1.76 -6.62
C ILE A 69 -14.99 -0.69 -6.49
N ARG A 70 -14.41 -0.50 -5.30
CA ARG A 70 -13.33 0.47 -5.07
C ARG A 70 -12.10 0.15 -5.91
N ARG A 71 -11.69 -1.12 -5.98
CA ARG A 71 -10.56 -1.56 -6.83
C ARG A 71 -10.85 -1.35 -8.32
N LEU A 72 -12.06 -1.64 -8.77
CA LEU A 72 -12.48 -1.38 -10.15
C LEU A 72 -12.39 0.12 -10.47
N GLY A 73 -12.93 0.98 -9.60
CA GLY A 73 -12.86 2.43 -9.75
C GLY A 73 -11.43 2.95 -9.82
N LEU A 74 -10.54 2.48 -8.93
CA LEU A 74 -9.12 2.84 -8.95
C LEU A 74 -8.44 2.44 -10.26
N ASN A 75 -8.68 1.22 -10.74
CA ASN A 75 -8.08 0.75 -11.99
C ASN A 75 -8.62 1.52 -13.21
N LEU A 76 -9.91 1.85 -13.24
CA LEU A 76 -10.48 2.68 -14.29
C LEU A 76 -9.86 4.08 -14.32
N ALA A 77 -9.70 4.71 -13.15
CA ALA A 77 -9.07 6.03 -13.06
C ALA A 77 -7.63 6.03 -13.62
N ARG A 78 -6.87 4.95 -13.39
CA ARG A 78 -5.51 4.77 -13.92
C ARG A 78 -5.44 4.49 -15.42
N LEU A 79 -6.54 4.09 -16.05
CA LEU A 79 -6.60 3.85 -17.50
C LEU A 79 -6.92 5.14 -18.28
N ILE A 80 -7.59 6.10 -17.65
CA ILE A 80 -8.08 7.32 -18.29
C ILE A 80 -7.13 8.51 -18.06
N VAL A 81 -6.27 8.43 -17.04
CA VAL A 81 -5.20 9.39 -16.73
C VAL A 81 -3.87 8.85 -17.23
#